data_AF-A0AAI8YEF8-F1
#
_entry.id   AF-A0AAI8YEF8-F1
#
_cell.length_a   1.000
_cell.length_b   1.000
_cell.length_c   1.000
_cell.angle_alpha   90.00
_cell.angle_beta   90.00
_cell.angle_gamma   90.00
#
_symmetry.space_group_name_H-M   'P 1'
#
loop_
_entity.id
_entity.type
_entity.pdbx_description
1 polymer ?
#
loop_
_entity_poly.entity_id
_entity_poly.type
_entity_poly.pdbx_seq_one_letter_code
_entity_poly.pdbx_strand_id
1 'polypeptide(L)'
;MRRLAFAQSAVKLVTDWGLDGIDIDWQYPTNDTERDFVEFLKAYPSPARAVSHRLMDLAAMNKFVDVWHRMVYDYAGSWGTTTGHRANVYLYKDLPRPGATVEYDDVAKPIYSYDAAARELVSYDDVRSAVFKSGYIYERGLSGAFF
;
A
#
# COMPACT_ATOMS: atom_id res chain seq x y z
N MET A 1 -14.91 -5.59 -25.01
CA MET A 1 -16.26 -5.69 -24.39
C MET A 1 -16.24 -5.78 -22.86
N ARG A 2 -15.42 -6.64 -22.21
CA ARG A 2 -15.45 -6.79 -20.73
C ARG A 2 -14.94 -5.57 -19.92
N ARG A 3 -13.90 -4.86 -20.38
CA ARG A 3 -13.34 -3.68 -19.70
C ARG A 3 -14.24 -2.45 -19.76
N LEU A 4 -14.84 -2.19 -20.93
CA LEU A 4 -15.81 -1.11 -21.09
C LEU A 4 -17.03 -1.32 -20.18
N ALA A 5 -17.51 -2.56 -20.06
CA ALA A 5 -18.61 -2.88 -19.15
C ALA A 5 -18.23 -2.65 -17.68
N PHE A 6 -17.02 -3.07 -17.26
CA PHE A 6 -16.52 -2.76 -15.92
C PHE A 6 -16.42 -1.25 -15.69
N ALA A 7 -15.77 -0.53 -16.60
CA ALA A 7 -15.59 0.92 -16.54
C ALA A 7 -16.93 1.64 -16.40
N GLN A 8 -17.92 1.28 -17.22
CA GLN A 8 -19.27 1.85 -17.15
C GLN A 8 -19.98 1.53 -15.83
N SER A 9 -19.88 0.30 -15.34
CA SER A 9 -20.48 -0.08 -14.05
C SER A 9 -19.82 0.65 -12.87
N ALA A 10 -18.52 0.87 -12.94
CA ALA A 10 -17.76 1.60 -11.95
C ALA A 10 -18.09 3.09 -11.94
N VAL A 11 -18.22 3.75 -13.12
CA VAL A 11 -18.75 5.12 -13.21
C VAL A 11 -20.12 5.20 -12.58
N LYS A 12 -21.00 4.24 -12.86
CA LYS A 12 -22.34 4.22 -12.30
C LYS A 12 -22.33 4.19 -10.76
N LEU A 13 -21.51 3.33 -10.16
CA LEU A 13 -21.37 3.27 -8.69
C LEU A 13 -20.88 4.58 -8.10
N VAL A 14 -19.86 5.19 -8.70
CA VAL A 14 -19.31 6.48 -8.26
C VAL A 14 -20.42 7.55 -8.28
N THR A 15 -21.16 7.65 -9.38
CA THR A 15 -22.24 8.65 -9.52
C THR A 15 -23.43 8.37 -8.60
N ASP A 16 -23.92 7.13 -8.55
CA ASP A 16 -25.09 6.75 -7.76
C ASP A 16 -24.90 7.02 -6.25
N TRP A 17 -23.67 6.85 -5.77
CA TRP A 17 -23.32 6.96 -4.34
C TRP A 17 -22.68 8.32 -4.00
N GLY A 18 -22.51 9.21 -4.98
CA GLY A 18 -21.91 10.53 -4.78
C GLY A 18 -20.43 10.46 -4.35
N LEU A 19 -19.68 9.47 -4.84
CA LEU A 19 -18.25 9.35 -4.58
C LEU A 19 -17.46 10.26 -5.51
N ASP A 20 -16.25 10.65 -5.09
CA ASP A 20 -15.40 11.59 -5.84
C ASP A 20 -14.41 10.90 -6.80
N GLY A 21 -14.34 9.57 -6.82
CA GLY A 21 -13.41 8.84 -7.67
C GLY A 21 -13.36 7.33 -7.41
N ILE A 22 -12.38 6.68 -8.02
CA ILE A 22 -12.14 5.24 -7.88
C ILE A 22 -10.69 4.92 -7.54
N ASP A 23 -10.50 3.99 -6.61
CA ASP A 23 -9.21 3.37 -6.31
C ASP A 23 -9.21 1.94 -6.84
N ILE A 24 -8.18 1.58 -7.60
CA ILE A 24 -8.06 0.29 -8.28
C ILE A 24 -6.87 -0.48 -7.73
N ASP A 25 -7.19 -1.41 -6.85
CA ASP A 25 -6.23 -2.27 -6.19
C ASP A 25 -6.06 -3.61 -6.94
N TRP A 26 -5.23 -3.61 -7.98
CA TRP A 26 -4.89 -4.83 -8.72
C TRP A 26 -3.61 -5.47 -8.17
N GLN A 27 -3.76 -6.53 -7.36
CA GLN A 27 -2.65 -7.22 -6.69
C GLN A 27 -2.37 -8.64 -7.21
N TYR A 28 -1.34 -8.89 -8.01
CA TYR A 28 -0.69 -7.98 -8.95
C TYR A 28 -0.80 -8.64 -10.33
N PRO A 29 -0.73 -7.91 -11.45
CA PRO A 29 -0.51 -8.58 -12.73
C PRO A 29 0.78 -9.40 -12.64
N THR A 30 0.72 -10.65 -13.05
CA THR A 30 1.81 -11.64 -12.95
C THR A 30 2.39 -12.05 -14.30
N ASN A 31 1.70 -11.71 -15.40
CA ASN A 31 2.09 -12.06 -16.76
C ASN A 31 1.63 -11.02 -17.80
N ASP A 32 2.08 -11.16 -19.05
CA ASP A 32 1.77 -10.21 -20.14
C ASP A 32 0.28 -10.14 -20.52
N THR A 33 -0.49 -11.20 -20.26
CA THR A 33 -1.94 -11.19 -20.48
C THR A 33 -2.65 -10.29 -19.47
N GLU A 34 -2.08 -10.18 -18.27
CA GLU A 34 -2.58 -9.34 -17.17
C GLU A 34 -2.03 -7.90 -17.21
N ARG A 35 -1.07 -7.61 -18.10
CA ARG A 35 -0.44 -6.29 -18.29
C ARG A 35 -1.40 -5.19 -18.78
N ASP A 36 -2.55 -5.59 -19.29
CA ASP A 36 -3.44 -4.80 -20.14
C ASP A 36 -4.29 -3.74 -19.40
N PHE A 37 -3.75 -3.27 -18.28
CA PHE A 37 -4.32 -2.26 -17.40
C PHE A 37 -4.24 -0.85 -17.99
N VAL A 38 -3.31 -0.58 -18.91
CA VAL A 38 -3.28 0.67 -19.69
C VAL A 38 -4.53 0.80 -20.57
N GLU A 39 -4.94 -0.26 -21.26
CA GLU A 39 -6.16 -0.25 -22.07
C GLU A 39 -7.42 -0.18 -21.20
N PHE A 40 -7.36 -0.70 -19.98
CA PHE A 40 -8.41 -0.49 -18.99
C PHE A 40 -8.56 1.00 -18.63
N LEU A 41 -7.45 1.68 -18.28
CA LEU A 41 -7.47 3.11 -17.93
C LEU A 41 -7.91 4.00 -19.10
N LYS A 42 -7.52 3.67 -20.34
CA LYS A 42 -8.00 4.40 -21.54
C LYS A 42 -9.52 4.35 -21.71
N ALA A 43 -10.18 3.27 -21.27
CA ALA A 43 -11.63 3.11 -21.35
C ALA A 43 -12.38 3.83 -20.21
N TYR A 44 -11.67 4.34 -19.20
CA TYR A 44 -12.22 5.00 -18.02
C TYR A 44 -11.61 6.41 -17.90
N PRO A 45 -12.24 7.47 -18.44
CA PRO A 45 -11.67 8.82 -18.50
C PRO A 45 -11.77 9.61 -17.19
N SER A 46 -11.83 8.93 -16.04
CA SER A 46 -11.99 9.51 -14.70
C SER A 46 -10.74 9.22 -13.86
N PRO A 47 -10.41 10.09 -12.88
CA PRO A 47 -9.25 9.94 -12.00
C PRO A 47 -9.26 8.56 -11.31
N ALA A 48 -8.38 7.66 -11.76
CA ALA A 48 -8.21 6.31 -11.22
C ALA A 48 -6.85 6.18 -10.54
N ARG A 49 -6.73 5.39 -9.47
CA ARG A 49 -5.46 5.22 -8.71
C ARG A 49 -5.09 3.73 -8.67
N ALA A 50 -3.83 3.34 -8.87
CA ALA A 50 -3.42 1.92 -8.96
C ALA A 50 -1.94 1.67 -8.60
N VAL A 51 -1.45 0.41 -8.43
CA VAL A 51 -0.02 0.04 -8.22
C VAL A 51 0.41 -1.36 -8.73
N SER A 52 1.50 -1.43 -9.54
CA SER A 52 2.54 -2.50 -9.61
C SER A 52 3.63 -2.14 -10.64
N HIS A 53 4.94 -2.17 -10.32
CA HIS A 53 5.94 -1.46 -11.12
C HIS A 53 6.63 -2.23 -12.28
N ARG A 54 6.60 -3.57 -12.29
CA ARG A 54 7.47 -4.35 -13.22
C ARG A 54 6.77 -4.72 -14.54
N LEU A 55 5.47 -4.94 -14.48
CA LEU A 55 4.66 -5.26 -15.67
C LEU A 55 3.84 -4.06 -16.14
N MET A 56 3.53 -3.09 -15.26
CA MET A 56 2.76 -1.93 -15.66
C MET A 56 3.66 -0.84 -16.28
N ASP A 57 3.19 -0.26 -17.39
CA ASP A 57 3.81 0.93 -17.99
C ASP A 57 3.37 2.18 -17.22
N LEU A 58 4.04 2.44 -16.09
CA LEU A 58 3.72 3.57 -15.21
C LEU A 58 3.74 4.92 -15.97
N ALA A 59 4.64 5.07 -16.94
CA ALA A 59 4.76 6.29 -17.74
C ALA A 59 3.54 6.50 -18.63
N ALA A 60 3.03 5.46 -19.28
CA ALA A 60 1.78 5.54 -20.05
C ALA A 60 0.56 5.77 -19.15
N MET A 61 0.57 5.24 -17.93
CA MET A 61 -0.55 5.31 -16.98
C MET A 61 -0.67 6.65 -16.26
N ASN A 62 0.43 7.38 -16.05
CA ASN A 62 0.44 8.69 -15.39
C ASN A 62 -0.52 9.72 -16.00
N LYS A 63 -0.98 9.52 -17.23
CA LYS A 63 -1.97 10.38 -17.90
C LYS A 63 -3.40 10.16 -17.42
N PHE A 64 -3.66 9.05 -16.74
CA PHE A 64 -4.99 8.60 -16.31
C PHE A 64 -5.09 8.43 -14.78
N VAL A 65 -3.99 8.69 -14.07
CA VAL A 65 -3.85 8.47 -12.63
C VAL A 65 -3.36 9.73 -11.94
N ASP A 66 -4.09 10.20 -10.93
CA ASP A 66 -3.72 11.39 -10.17
C ASP A 66 -2.69 11.09 -9.08
N VAL A 67 -2.83 9.93 -8.42
CA VAL A 67 -2.00 9.54 -7.29
C VAL A 67 -1.75 8.03 -7.32
N TRP A 68 -0.53 7.63 -7.00
CA TRP A 68 -0.14 6.24 -6.81
C TRP A 68 -0.03 5.93 -5.31
N HIS A 69 -0.86 5.02 -4.80
CA HIS A 69 -0.80 4.57 -3.40
C HIS A 69 0.10 3.34 -3.25
N ARG A 70 1.39 3.53 -2.95
CA ARG A 70 2.27 2.37 -2.71
C ARG A 70 1.95 1.69 -1.38
N MET A 71 1.59 0.42 -1.47
CA MET A 71 1.47 -0.49 -0.32
C MET A 71 2.86 -0.79 0.26
N VAL A 72 3.37 0.12 1.09
CA VAL A 72 4.67 -0.01 1.76
C VAL A 72 4.58 -0.82 3.05
N TYR A 73 3.92 -1.97 2.97
CA TYR A 73 3.67 -2.95 4.03
C TYR A 73 3.69 -4.38 3.46
N ASP A 74 3.58 -5.40 4.31
CA ASP A 74 3.65 -6.83 3.98
C ASP A 74 5.00 -7.31 3.38
N TYR A 75 6.11 -6.71 3.82
CA TYR A 75 7.45 -7.13 3.38
C TYR A 75 7.93 -8.46 4.00
N ALA A 76 7.38 -8.85 5.16
CA ALA A 76 7.71 -10.06 5.87
C ALA A 76 6.44 -10.63 6.52
N GLY A 77 6.35 -11.96 6.69
CA GLY A 77 5.17 -12.58 7.26
C GLY A 77 5.33 -14.08 7.43
N SER A 78 4.24 -14.76 7.77
CA SER A 78 4.23 -16.20 8.07
C SER A 78 4.61 -17.10 6.87
N TRP A 79 4.73 -16.53 5.68
CA TRP A 79 5.19 -17.20 4.46
C TRP A 79 6.72 -17.29 4.34
N GLY A 80 7.49 -16.65 5.23
CA GLY A 80 8.95 -16.72 5.27
C GLY A 80 9.47 -17.53 6.45
N THR A 81 10.72 -18.02 6.35
CA THR A 81 11.42 -18.69 7.46
C THR A 81 12.23 -17.72 8.34
N THR A 82 12.30 -16.45 7.94
CA THR A 82 13.06 -15.39 8.61
C THR A 82 12.11 -14.29 9.08
N THR A 83 12.25 -13.86 10.32
CA THR A 83 11.51 -12.70 10.86
C THR A 83 12.00 -11.41 10.23
N GLY A 84 11.08 -10.47 9.95
CA GLY A 84 11.41 -9.16 9.38
C GLY A 84 10.29 -8.14 9.61
N HIS A 85 10.51 -6.90 9.20
CA HIS A 85 9.55 -5.80 9.39
C HIS A 85 8.36 -5.94 8.43
N ARG A 86 7.15 -6.10 8.98
CA ARG A 86 5.91 -6.39 8.24
C ARG A 86 4.99 -5.18 8.03
N ALA A 87 4.82 -4.38 9.09
CA ALA A 87 3.68 -3.48 9.37
C ALA A 87 2.43 -4.21 9.94
N ASN A 88 2.27 -4.09 11.26
CA ASN A 88 1.07 -4.23 12.12
C ASN A 88 0.24 -5.54 12.03
N VAL A 89 0.46 -6.49 12.95
CA VAL A 89 -0.43 -7.66 13.19
C VAL A 89 -1.40 -7.45 14.35
N TYR A 90 -1.10 -6.52 15.25
CA TYR A 90 -1.91 -6.18 16.43
C TYR A 90 -2.42 -4.74 16.36
N LEU A 91 -3.51 -4.43 17.08
CA LEU A 91 -3.94 -3.04 17.26
C LEU A 91 -2.84 -2.27 17.96
N TYR A 92 -2.52 -1.06 17.47
CA TYR A 92 -1.48 -0.21 18.04
C TYR A 92 -1.66 0.04 19.53
N LYS A 93 -2.90 0.20 20.00
CA LYS A 93 -3.23 0.40 21.43
C LYS A 93 -2.87 -0.79 22.33
N ASP A 94 -2.68 -1.97 21.74
CA ASP A 94 -2.36 -3.21 22.45
C ASP A 94 -0.86 -3.55 22.37
N LEU A 95 -0.05 -2.62 21.86
CA LEU A 95 1.40 -2.74 21.74
C LEU A 95 2.14 -1.82 22.73
N PRO A 96 3.30 -2.24 23.28
CA PRO A 96 3.85 -3.60 23.16
C PRO A 96 3.01 -4.62 23.95
N ARG A 97 3.05 -5.89 23.51
CA ARG A 97 2.42 -6.99 24.25
C ARG A 97 3.12 -7.17 25.62
N PRO A 98 2.40 -7.60 26.67
CA PRO A 98 3.03 -7.87 27.96
C PRO A 98 4.20 -8.86 27.82
N GLY A 99 5.35 -8.52 28.40
CA GLY A 99 6.57 -9.34 28.31
C GLY A 99 7.51 -9.00 27.14
N ALA A 100 7.07 -8.18 26.18
CA ALA A 100 7.90 -7.76 25.07
C ALA A 100 8.76 -6.52 25.40
N THR A 101 10.01 -6.51 24.91
CA THR A 101 10.88 -5.33 24.91
C THR A 101 10.76 -4.58 23.59
N VAL A 102 10.81 -3.25 23.63
CA VAL A 102 10.66 -2.39 22.44
C VAL A 102 12.03 -1.88 21.98
N GLU A 103 12.30 -1.99 20.69
CA GLU A 103 13.53 -1.53 20.06
C GLU A 103 13.23 -0.71 18.80
N TYR A 104 14.01 0.33 18.58
CA TYR A 104 13.94 1.17 17.39
C TYR A 104 15.13 0.85 16.48
N ASP A 105 14.86 0.53 15.22
CA ASP A 105 15.91 0.31 14.24
C ASP A 105 16.32 1.64 13.60
N ASP A 106 17.48 2.17 13.97
CA ASP A 106 17.98 3.45 13.43
C ASP A 106 18.41 3.37 11.95
N VAL A 107 18.51 2.19 11.35
CA VAL A 107 18.81 2.01 9.91
C VAL A 107 17.51 1.91 9.12
N ALA A 108 16.65 0.95 9.47
CA ALA A 108 15.40 0.71 8.74
C ALA A 108 14.32 1.75 9.07
N LYS A 109 14.38 2.39 10.25
CA LYS A 109 13.44 3.37 10.82
C LYS A 109 12.10 2.87 11.42
N PRO A 110 11.66 1.60 11.33
CA PRO A 110 10.49 1.14 12.06
C PRO A 110 10.83 0.79 13.51
N ILE A 111 9.78 0.65 14.31
CA ILE A 111 9.86 0.09 15.65
C ILE A 111 9.47 -1.39 15.62
N TYR A 112 10.06 -2.18 16.53
CA TYR A 112 9.59 -3.54 16.80
C TYR A 112 9.57 -3.82 18.29
N SER A 113 8.73 -4.77 18.69
CA SER A 113 8.76 -5.37 20.01
C SER A 113 9.07 -6.86 19.91
N TYR A 114 9.90 -7.37 20.81
CA TYR A 114 10.28 -8.78 20.87
C TYR A 114 9.98 -9.38 22.25
N ASP A 115 9.24 -10.49 22.27
CA ASP A 115 9.07 -11.34 23.44
C ASP A 115 9.86 -12.64 23.24
N ALA A 116 10.92 -12.84 24.04
CA ALA A 116 11.78 -14.01 23.95
C ALA A 116 11.11 -15.31 24.44
N ALA A 117 10.16 -15.22 25.38
CA ALA A 117 9.44 -16.37 25.91
C ALA A 117 8.38 -16.87 24.92
N ALA A 118 7.62 -15.95 24.33
CA ALA A 118 6.67 -16.26 23.26
C ALA A 118 7.35 -16.50 21.90
N ARG A 119 8.63 -16.11 21.76
CA ARG A 119 9.39 -16.06 20.50
C ARG A 119 8.65 -15.24 19.43
N GLU A 120 8.03 -14.14 19.84
CA GLU A 120 7.21 -13.28 19.01
C GLU A 120 7.91 -11.95 18.72
N LEU A 121 8.04 -11.61 17.43
CA LEU A 121 8.47 -10.30 16.97
C LEU A 121 7.29 -9.58 16.30
N VAL A 122 6.96 -8.40 16.79
CA VAL A 122 5.94 -7.54 16.19
C VAL A 122 6.59 -6.26 15.71
N SER A 123 6.57 -6.00 14.41
CA SER A 123 7.01 -4.72 13.85
C SER A 123 5.81 -3.83 13.54
N TYR A 124 5.91 -2.57 13.94
CA TYR A 124 4.84 -1.59 13.79
C TYR A 124 5.35 -0.17 13.53
N ASP A 125 4.43 0.75 13.25
CA ASP A 125 4.72 2.19 13.24
C ASP A 125 4.30 2.84 14.55
N ASP A 126 5.14 3.73 15.07
CA ASP A 126 4.84 4.60 16.20
C ASP A 126 4.90 6.08 15.77
N VAL A 127 4.75 6.99 16.73
CA VAL A 127 4.87 8.43 16.46
C VAL A 127 6.21 8.77 15.82
N ARG A 128 7.31 8.12 16.22
CA ARG A 128 8.64 8.40 15.69
C ARG A 128 8.79 7.99 14.23
N SER A 129 8.36 6.77 13.86
CA SER A 129 8.42 6.32 12.47
C SER A 129 7.42 7.08 11.58
N ALA A 130 6.25 7.45 12.11
CA ALA A 130 5.29 8.31 11.41
C ALA A 130 5.87 9.70 11.12
N VAL A 131 6.55 10.32 12.10
CA VAL A 131 7.25 11.60 11.91
C VAL A 131 8.34 11.46 10.84
N PHE A 132 9.13 10.39 10.87
CA PHE A 132 10.15 10.13 9.84
C PHE A 132 9.52 10.01 8.44
N LYS A 133 8.43 9.23 8.30
CA LYS A 133 7.70 9.09 7.04
C LYS A 133 7.13 10.42 6.55
N SER A 134 6.60 11.24 7.46
CA SER A 134 6.10 12.57 7.13
C SER A 134 7.20 13.50 6.61
N GLY A 135 8.39 13.48 7.22
CA GLY A 135 9.56 14.22 6.75
C GLY A 135 10.00 13.75 5.36
N TYR A 136 10.06 12.43 5.14
CA TYR A 136 10.41 11.86 3.84
C TYR A 136 9.42 12.27 2.73
N ILE A 137 8.12 12.30 3.03
CA ILE A 137 7.08 12.77 2.11
C ILE A 137 7.33 14.23 1.71
N TYR A 138 7.59 15.08 2.70
CA TYR A 138 7.87 16.50 2.48
C TYR A 138 9.13 16.72 1.65
N GLU A 139 10.25 16.09 2.03
CA GLU A 139 11.55 16.22 1.34
C GLU A 139 11.52 15.73 -0.11
N ARG A 140 10.71 14.71 -0.40
CA ARG A 140 10.60 14.10 -1.73
C ARG A 140 9.48 14.72 -2.59
N GLY A 141 8.73 15.69 -2.06
CA GLY A 141 7.59 16.29 -2.75
C GLY A 141 6.48 15.29 -3.08
N LEU A 142 6.27 14.28 -2.23
CA LEU A 142 5.21 13.29 -2.42
C LEU A 142 3.85 13.87 -2.01
N SER A 143 2.77 13.42 -2.67
CA SER A 143 1.44 13.99 -2.50
C SER A 143 0.80 13.74 -1.12
N GLY A 144 1.33 12.82 -0.32
CA GLY A 144 0.82 12.51 1.01
C GLY A 144 1.15 11.09 1.48
N ALA A 145 0.53 10.69 2.59
CA ALA A 145 0.54 9.33 3.12
C ALA A 145 -0.87 8.71 3.06
N PHE A 146 -0.92 7.40 2.94
CA PHE A 146 -2.12 6.58 3.10
C PHE A 146 -1.79 5.45 4.08
N PHE A 147 -2.72 5.07 4.95
CA PHE A 147 -2.53 4.09 6.03
C PHE A 147 -3.76 3.23 6.24
#